data_AF-A0A927MU33-F1
#
_entry.id   AF-A0A927MU33-F1
#
_cell.length_a   1.000
_cell.length_b   1.000
_cell.length_c   1.000
_cell.angle_alpha   90.00
_cell.angle_beta   90.00
_cell.angle_gamma   90.00
#
_symmetry.space_group_name_H-M   'P 1'
#
loop_
_entity.id
_entity.type
_entity.pdbx_description
1 polymer ?
#
loop_
_entity_poly.entity_id
_entity_poly.type
_entity_poly.pdbx_seq_one_letter_code
_entity_poly.pdbx_strand_id
1 'polypeptide(L)'
;MVVVVEHRDRLARFGVEHLEAALSGQGRRIVVADPGETTDDGETTDDLVADMIEVLTGMCVRLYGRRGTRARAMGAVTAAKTTAPEPVAVPDALSHAGVV
;
A
#
# COMPACT_ATOMS: atom_id res chain seq x y z
N MET A 1 -9.14 31.70 -12.61
CA MET A 1 -7.75 31.59 -12.07
C MET A 1 -6.97 30.59 -12.92
N VAL A 2 -5.70 30.89 -13.24
CA VAL A 2 -4.85 30.07 -14.12
C VAL A 2 -3.77 29.39 -13.29
N VAL A 3 -3.50 28.11 -13.57
CA VAL A 3 -2.35 27.38 -13.05
C VAL A 3 -1.35 27.26 -14.18
N VAL A 4 -0.16 27.82 -14.01
CA VAL A 4 0.92 27.72 -15.00
C VAL A 4 1.88 26.65 -14.53
N VAL A 5 2.23 25.73 -15.42
CA VAL A 5 3.25 24.70 -15.20
C VAL A 5 4.28 24.79 -16.30
N GLU A 6 5.51 24.43 -15.99
CA GLU A 6 6.59 24.43 -16.98
C GLU A 6 6.37 23.30 -18.00
N HIS A 7 6.25 22.06 -17.51
CA HIS A 7 5.96 20.87 -18.33
C HIS A 7 4.79 20.05 -17.76
N ARG A 8 4.26 19.15 -18.59
CA ARG A 8 3.06 18.35 -18.26
C ARG A 8 3.37 17.24 -17.24
N ASP A 9 4.54 16.62 -17.35
CA ASP A 9 5.06 15.58 -16.47
C ASP A 9 5.34 16.10 -15.04
N ARG A 10 5.80 17.35 -14.91
CA ARG A 10 5.95 18.02 -13.61
C ARG A 10 4.62 18.23 -12.87
N LEU A 11 3.51 18.33 -13.59
CA LEU A 11 2.18 18.46 -12.98
C LEU A 11 1.72 17.13 -12.38
N ALA A 12 1.81 16.06 -13.16
CA ALA A 12 1.61 14.69 -12.69
C ALA A 12 2.15 13.72 -13.73
N ARG A 13 2.73 12.61 -13.25
CA ARG A 13 3.22 11.55 -14.11
C ARG A 13 2.13 10.81 -14.86
N PHE A 14 0.98 10.64 -14.21
CA PHE A 14 -0.20 9.99 -14.76
C PHE A 14 -1.46 10.77 -14.39
N GLY A 15 -2.50 10.66 -15.22
CA GLY A 15 -3.82 11.18 -14.87
C GLY A 15 -3.96 12.70 -14.97
N VAL A 16 -3.07 13.38 -15.68
CA VAL A 16 -3.14 14.84 -15.90
C VAL A 16 -4.51 15.28 -16.45
N GLU A 17 -5.09 14.52 -17.37
CA GLU A 17 -6.44 14.73 -17.91
C GLU A 17 -7.52 14.81 -16.81
N HIS A 18 -7.40 13.99 -15.77
CA HIS A 18 -8.35 13.99 -14.65
C HIS A 18 -8.18 15.25 -13.79
N LEU A 19 -6.93 15.69 -13.62
CA LEU A 19 -6.60 16.91 -12.91
C LEU A 19 -7.13 18.15 -13.67
N GLU A 20 -6.94 18.18 -14.99
CA GLU A 20 -7.46 19.20 -15.89
C GLU A 20 -8.99 19.25 -15.85
N ALA A 21 -9.66 18.10 -15.90
CA ALA A 21 -11.12 18.02 -15.80
C ALA A 21 -11.63 18.53 -14.45
N ALA A 22 -11.00 18.14 -13.34
CA ALA A 22 -11.36 18.60 -12.00
C ALA A 22 -11.18 20.11 -11.84
N LEU A 23 -10.07 20.66 -12.35
CA LEU A 23 -9.79 22.10 -12.32
C LEU A 23 -10.76 22.88 -13.22
N SER A 24 -11.09 22.34 -14.38
CA SER A 24 -12.07 22.93 -15.30
C SER A 24 -13.45 23.01 -14.68
N GLY A 25 -13.86 21.97 -13.93
CA GLY A 25 -15.10 21.98 -13.14
C GLY A 25 -15.15 23.09 -12.08
N GLN A 26 -13.99 23.61 -11.66
CA GLN A 26 -13.86 24.74 -10.73
C GLN A 26 -13.68 26.09 -11.44
N GLY A 27 -13.80 26.16 -12.77
CA GLY A 27 -13.55 27.37 -13.55
C GLY A 27 -12.07 27.77 -13.58
N ARG A 28 -11.16 26.81 -13.39
CA ARG A 28 -9.70 26.99 -13.46
C ARG A 28 -9.16 26.31 -14.71
N ARG A 29 -8.05 26.83 -15.23
CA ARG A 29 -7.38 26.25 -16.41
C ARG A 29 -5.90 26.08 -16.16
N ILE A 30 -5.33 25.03 -16.74
CA ILE A 30 -3.89 24.78 -16.75
C ILE A 30 -3.31 25.37 -18.04
N VAL A 31 -2.14 25.97 -17.94
CA VAL A 31 -1.32 26.43 -19.07
C VAL A 31 0.08 25.85 -18.90
N VAL A 32 0.56 25.16 -19.92
CA VAL A 32 1.92 24.62 -19.98
C VAL A 32 2.80 25.66 -20.69
N ALA A 33 3.84 26.14 -20.01
CA ALA A 33 4.71 27.20 -20.50
C ALA A 33 5.69 26.71 -21.57
N ASP A 34 6.19 25.48 -21.41
CA ASP A 34 7.00 24.80 -22.41
C ASP A 34 6.32 23.48 -22.82
N PRO A 35 5.51 23.50 -23.90
CA PRO A 35 4.90 22.29 -24.44
C PRO A 35 5.91 21.39 -25.16
N GLY A 36 7.16 21.86 -25.37
CA GLY A 36 8.23 21.10 -25.98
C GLY A 36 9.02 20.28 -24.97
N GLU A 37 9.44 19.10 -25.39
CA GLU A 37 10.46 18.30 -24.71
C GLU A 37 11.79 19.04 -24.81
N THR A 38 12.10 19.87 -23.81
CA THR A 38 13.46 20.42 -23.66
C THR A 38 14.37 19.29 -23.19
N THR A 39 14.82 18.51 -24.18
CA THR A 39 16.14 17.90 -24.39
C THR A 39 17.21 18.19 -23.33
N ASP A 40 17.03 17.62 -22.15
CA ASP A 40 18.11 16.99 -21.40
C ASP A 40 17.74 15.50 -21.28
N ASP A 41 18.00 14.76 -22.36
CA ASP A 41 17.60 13.36 -22.53
C ASP A 41 18.11 12.47 -21.37
N GLY A 42 19.21 12.86 -20.72
CA GLY A 42 19.78 12.16 -19.57
C GLY A 42 19.03 12.39 -18.26
N GLU A 43 18.60 13.61 -17.95
CA GLU A 43 17.89 13.92 -16.71
C GLU A 43 16.45 13.43 -16.76
N THR A 44 15.78 13.68 -17.89
CA THR A 44 14.39 13.22 -18.07
C THR A 44 14.30 11.68 -18.14
N THR A 45 15.29 10.97 -18.69
CA THR A 45 15.30 9.48 -18.64
C THR A 45 15.48 8.93 -17.23
N ASP A 46 16.32 9.54 -16.39
CA ASP A 46 16.52 9.09 -15.00
C ASP A 46 15.25 9.32 -14.16
N ASP A 47 14.58 10.46 -14.34
CA ASP A 47 13.30 10.75 -13.71
C ASP A 47 12.22 9.72 -14.10
N LEU A 48 12.18 9.29 -15.38
CA LEU A 48 11.25 8.24 -15.80
C LEU A 48 11.53 6.91 -15.08
N VAL A 49 12.80 6.57 -14.89
CA VAL A 49 13.24 5.33 -14.23
C VAL A 49 12.86 5.37 -12.76
N ALA A 50 13.12 6.49 -12.08
CA ALA A 50 12.76 6.70 -10.69
C ALA A 50 11.24 6.53 -10.47
N ASP A 51 10.42 7.16 -11.32
CA ASP A 51 8.96 7.03 -11.26
C ASP A 51 8.50 5.57 -11.42
N MET A 52 9.10 4.84 -12.36
CA MET A 52 8.78 3.43 -12.58
C MET A 52 9.16 2.56 -11.38
N ILE A 53 10.29 2.85 -10.72
CA ILE A 53 10.69 2.18 -9.49
C ILE A 53 9.66 2.44 -8.39
N GLU A 54 9.19 3.67 -8.22
CA GLU A 54 8.19 4.01 -7.19
C GLU A 54 6.85 3.29 -7.44
N VAL A 55 6.34 3.34 -8.68
CA VAL A 55 5.08 2.69 -9.06
C VAL A 55 5.14 1.18 -8.84
N LEU A 56 6.22 0.53 -9.31
CA LEU A 56 6.39 -0.91 -9.15
C LEU A 56 6.59 -1.28 -7.69
N THR A 57 7.32 -0.47 -6.92
CA THR A 57 7.48 -0.68 -5.46
C THR A 57 6.13 -0.61 -4.76
N GLY A 58 5.32 0.41 -5.03
CA GLY A 58 3.98 0.55 -4.47
C GLY A 58 3.05 -0.61 -4.87
N MET A 59 3.14 -1.07 -6.12
CA MET A 59 2.39 -2.24 -6.59
C MET A 59 2.83 -3.53 -5.88
N CYS A 60 4.14 -3.75 -5.73
CA CYS A 60 4.71 -4.87 -5.00
C CYS A 60 4.28 -4.85 -3.53
N VAL A 61 4.34 -3.70 -2.86
CA VAL A 61 3.87 -3.55 -1.47
C VAL A 61 2.38 -3.91 -1.37
N ARG A 62 1.54 -3.46 -2.31
CA ARG A 62 0.10 -3.79 -2.30
C ARG A 62 -0.17 -5.26 -2.59
N LEU A 63 0.47 -5.83 -3.61
CA LEU A 63 0.27 -7.23 -4.02
C LEU A 63 0.83 -8.21 -2.99
N TYR A 64 2.08 -8.02 -2.57
CA TYR A 64 2.77 -8.93 -1.67
C TYR A 64 2.50 -8.62 -0.20
N GLY A 65 2.29 -7.35 0.18
CA GLY A 65 1.84 -6.99 1.52
C GLY A 65 0.48 -7.61 1.86
N ARG A 66 -0.48 -7.58 0.92
CA ARG A 66 -1.80 -8.23 1.09
C ARG A 66 -1.72 -9.76 1.19
N ARG A 67 -0.77 -10.39 0.48
CA ARG A 67 -0.51 -11.84 0.60
C ARG A 67 0.07 -12.17 1.98
N GLY A 68 1.03 -11.38 2.46
CA GLY A 68 1.63 -11.54 3.78
C GLY A 68 0.60 -11.39 4.92
N THR A 69 -0.23 -10.36 4.88
CA THR A 69 -1.28 -10.14 5.90
C THR A 69 -2.34 -11.23 5.89
N ARG A 70 -2.79 -11.69 4.71
CA ARG A 70 -3.75 -12.79 4.59
C ARG A 70 -3.18 -14.11 5.14
N ALA A 71 -1.93 -14.44 4.82
CA ALA A 71 -1.28 -15.64 5.32
C ALA A 71 -1.11 -15.59 6.85
N ARG A 72 -0.70 -14.45 7.40
CA ARG A 72 -0.61 -14.22 8.86
C ARG A 72 -1.98 -14.34 9.55
N ALA A 73 -3.01 -13.71 8.99
CA ALA A 73 -4.37 -13.79 9.51
C ALA A 73 -4.90 -15.24 9.51
N MET A 74 -4.66 -15.98 8.42
CA MET A 74 -5.05 -17.39 8.33
C MET A 74 -4.28 -18.25 9.35
N GLY A 75 -2.97 -18.01 9.50
CA GLY A 75 -2.14 -18.69 10.48
C GLY A 75 -2.63 -18.46 11.92
N ALA A 76 -2.99 -17.22 12.26
CA ALA A 76 -3.55 -16.88 13.57
C ALA A 76 -4.90 -17.58 13.82
N VAL A 77 -5.79 -17.62 12.82
CA VAL A 77 -7.07 -18.33 12.91
C VAL A 77 -6.86 -19.83 13.09
N THR A 78 -5.93 -20.44 12.36
CA THR A 78 -5.61 -21.86 12.50
C THR A 78 -5.03 -22.17 13.88
N ALA A 79 -4.07 -21.36 14.36
CA ALA A 79 -3.48 -21.53 15.69
C ALA A 79 -4.53 -21.46 16.80
N ALA A 80 -5.45 -20.50 16.74
CA ALA A 80 -6.53 -20.37 17.72
C ALA A 80 -7.50 -21.56 17.73
N LYS A 81 -7.69 -22.24 16.58
CA LYS A 81 -8.51 -23.45 16.49
C LYS A 81 -7.82 -24.68 17.08
N THR A 82 -6.49 -24.76 17.01
CA THR A 82 -5.72 -25.89 17.54
C THR A 82 -5.55 -25.82 19.06
N THR A 83 -5.67 -24.64 19.68
CA THR A 83 -5.54 -24.45 21.14
C THR A 83 -6.84 -24.63 21.92
N ALA A 84 -7.82 -25.42 21.44
CA ALA A 84 -8.99 -25.75 22.24
C ALA A 84 -8.52 -26.51 23.52
N PRO A 85 -8.91 -26.06 24.74
CA PRO A 85 -8.37 -26.63 25.97
C PRO A 85 -8.81 -28.09 26.11
N GLU A 86 -7.86 -29.01 26.28
CA GLU A 86 -8.17 -30.37 26.71
C GLU A 86 -8.87 -30.34 28.08
N PRO A 87 -9.88 -31.19 28.33
CA PRO A 87 -10.57 -31.22 29.60
C PRO A 87 -9.56 -31.56 30.71
N VAL A 88 -9.34 -30.60 31.62
CA VAL A 88 -8.49 -30.77 32.79
C VAL A 88 -9.04 -31.90 33.65
N ALA A 89 -8.28 -33.00 33.74
CA ALA A 89 -8.57 -34.07 34.69
C ALA A 89 -8.43 -33.53 36.11
N VAL A 90 -9.50 -33.58 36.90
CA VAL A 90 -9.51 -33.23 38.32
C VAL A 90 -8.94 -34.44 39.07
N PRO A 91 -7.80 -34.34 39.78
CA PRO A 91 -7.27 -35.46 40.54
C PRO A 91 -8.14 -35.71 41.78
N ASP A 92 -8.65 -36.94 41.94
CA ASP A 92 -9.42 -37.37 43.10
C ASP A 92 -8.56 -37.27 44.38
N ALA A 93 -8.86 -36.27 45.20
CA ALA A 93 -8.19 -36.03 46.46
C ALA A 93 -8.77 -36.89 47.59
N LEU A 94 -8.59 -38.21 47.57
CA LEU A 94 -8.78 -39.06 48.76
C LEU A 94 -7.88 -40.31 48.70
N SER A 95 -6.63 -40.16 49.12
CA SER A 95 -5.95 -41.25 49.83
C SER A 95 -4.97 -40.66 50.82
N HIS A 96 -5.07 -41.13 52.06
CA HIS A 96 -4.20 -40.87 53.21
C HIS A 96 -4.74 -39.84 54.22
N ALA A 97 -5.73 -40.27 55.01
CA ALA A 97 -5.93 -39.77 56.36
C ALA A 97 -6.22 -40.95 57.33
N GLY A 98 -5.30 -41.14 58.29
CA GLY A 98 -5.36 -42.06 59.44
C GLY A 98 -4.82 -43.47 59.14
N VAL A 99 -3.74 -44.03 59.74
CA VAL A 99 -3.13 -43.93 61.08
C VAL A 99 -4.14 -44.14 62.21
N VAL A 100 -4.44 -45.41 62.52
CA VAL A 100 -4.08 -46.14 63.75
C VAL A 100 -4.31 -47.64 63.56
#